data_AF-A0A1V4QPD3-F1
#
_entry.id   AF-A0A1V4QPD3-F1
#
_cell.length_a   1.000
_cell.length_b   1.000
_cell.length_c   1.000
_cell.angle_alpha   90.00
_cell.angle_beta   90.00
_cell.angle_gamma   90.00
#
_symmetry.space_group_name_H-M   'P 1'
#
loop_
_entity.id
_entity.type
_entity.pdbx_description
1 polymer ?
#
loop_
_entity_poly.entity_id
_entity_poly.type
_entity_poly.pdbx_seq_one_letter_code
_entity_poly.pdbx_strand_id
1 'polypeptide(L)'
;MTLATENLPGSEAQRYRDMTQWSVSQIKKHFEDIGDYYSDGLKPLRVVLRRQSQAETLRDFDFFRQFLAAACPQNPKLADNIMAHLREKVNQRLEGVQYTLSEDPLVILNMVDFLFVRVYFLSKVG
;
A
#
# COMPACT_ATOMS: atom_id res chain seq x y z
N MET A 1 -8.33 -1.44 -13.28
CA MET A 1 -7.39 -2.57 -13.20
C MET A 1 -6.62 -2.46 -11.88
N THR A 2 -6.28 -3.58 -11.23
CA THR A 2 -5.63 -3.59 -9.91
C THR A 2 -4.33 -4.36 -9.96
N LEU A 3 -3.25 -3.79 -9.41
CA LEU A 3 -1.97 -4.45 -9.19
C LEU A 3 -1.65 -4.37 -7.69
N ALA A 4 -1.52 -5.52 -7.03
CA ALA A 4 -1.38 -5.61 -5.58
C ALA A 4 -0.26 -6.57 -5.18
N THR A 5 0.45 -6.24 -4.11
CA THR A 5 1.44 -7.12 -3.46
C THR A 5 0.95 -7.55 -2.07
N GLU A 6 -0.36 -7.75 -1.91
CA GLU A 6 -1.01 -7.98 -0.61
C GLU A 6 -0.84 -9.42 -0.08
N ASN A 7 -0.42 -10.34 -0.93
CA ASN A 7 -0.17 -11.74 -0.58
C ASN A 7 1.25 -11.98 -0.06
N LEU A 8 1.71 -11.11 0.85
CA LEU A 8 3.02 -11.30 1.51
C LEU A 8 2.99 -12.58 2.37
N PRO A 9 3.94 -13.51 2.15
CA PRO A 9 4.14 -14.65 3.04
C PRO A 9 4.83 -14.20 4.33
N GLY A 10 4.62 -14.94 5.43
CA GLY A 10 5.35 -14.73 6.68
C GLY A 10 4.48 -14.47 7.91
N SER A 11 5.12 -14.57 9.07
CA SER A 11 4.48 -14.46 10.40
C SER A 11 3.83 -13.09 10.64
N GLU A 12 4.45 -12.02 10.16
CA GLU A 12 4.01 -10.64 10.35
C GLU A 12 2.77 -10.34 9.52
N ALA A 13 2.71 -10.88 8.29
CA ALA A 13 1.57 -10.72 7.40
C ALA A 13 0.35 -11.48 7.94
N GLN A 14 0.58 -12.69 8.47
CA GLN A 14 -0.47 -13.46 9.12
C GLN A 14 -0.97 -12.74 10.38
N ARG A 15 -0.05 -12.32 11.24
CA ARG A 15 -0.40 -11.59 12.47
C ARG A 15 -1.16 -10.31 12.18
N TYR A 16 -0.78 -9.55 11.16
CA TYR A 16 -1.50 -8.35 10.75
C TYR A 16 -2.92 -8.68 10.32
N ARG A 17 -3.10 -9.66 9.41
CA ARG A 17 -4.42 -10.13 8.97
C ARG A 17 -5.29 -10.57 10.14
N ASP A 18 -4.73 -11.37 11.04
CA ASP A 18 -5.43 -11.85 12.23
C ASP A 18 -5.88 -10.67 13.11
N MET A 19 -4.98 -9.74 13.40
CA MET A 19 -5.28 -8.57 14.24
C MET A 19 -6.36 -7.69 13.62
N THR A 20 -6.33 -7.44 12.31
CA THR A 20 -7.36 -6.62 11.62
C THR A 20 -8.78 -7.20 11.72
N GLN A 21 -8.93 -8.47 12.08
CA GLN A 21 -10.21 -9.15 12.28
C GLN A 21 -10.63 -9.22 13.75
N TRP A 22 -9.82 -8.70 14.67
CA TRP A 22 -10.12 -8.74 16.10
C TRP A 22 -11.36 -7.91 16.43
N SER A 23 -12.21 -8.49 17.28
CA SER A 23 -13.29 -7.75 17.91
C SER A 23 -12.75 -6.77 18.95
N VAL A 24 -13.56 -5.78 19.33
CA VAL A 24 -13.22 -4.83 20.42
C VAL A 24 -12.89 -5.57 21.72
N SER A 25 -13.57 -6.68 22.01
CA SER A 25 -13.29 -7.47 23.22
C SER A 25 -11.96 -8.22 23.14
N GLN A 26 -11.52 -8.65 21.95
CA GLN A 26 -10.18 -9.21 21.75
C GLN A 26 -9.12 -8.11 21.87
N ILE A 27 -9.34 -6.94 21.27
CA ILE A 27 -8.42 -5.80 21.38
C ILE A 27 -8.16 -5.43 22.84
N LYS A 28 -9.22 -5.28 23.65
CA LYS A 28 -9.13 -4.95 25.08
C LYS A 28 -8.46 -6.02 25.97
N LYS A 29 -8.25 -7.25 25.46
CA LYS A 29 -7.49 -8.27 26.19
C LYS A 29 -5.98 -8.09 26.03
N HIS A 30 -5.54 -7.39 24.99
CA HIS A 30 -4.15 -7.29 24.59
C HIS A 30 -3.60 -5.86 24.65
N PHE A 31 -4.48 -4.84 24.67
CA PHE A 31 -4.13 -3.42 24.68
C PHE A 31 -5.01 -2.65 25.68
N GLU A 32 -4.46 -1.59 26.27
CA GLU A 32 -5.16 -0.75 27.26
C GLU A 32 -6.33 0.00 26.62
N ASP A 33 -6.11 0.54 25.43
CA ASP A 33 -7.15 1.15 24.61
C ASP A 33 -7.02 0.83 23.11
N ILE A 34 -7.91 1.45 22.33
CA ILE A 34 -7.92 1.28 20.87
C ILE A 34 -6.77 2.04 20.19
N GLY A 35 -6.28 3.11 20.80
CA GLY A 35 -5.11 3.87 20.34
C GLY A 35 -3.87 2.99 20.35
N ASP A 36 -3.60 2.31 21.46
CA ASP A 36 -2.46 1.39 21.63
C ASP A 36 -2.53 0.21 20.65
N TYR A 37 -3.73 -0.29 20.38
CA TYR A 37 -3.92 -1.32 19.35
C TYR A 37 -3.44 -0.86 17.97
N TYR A 38 -3.72 0.39 17.60
CA TYR A 38 -3.25 0.94 16.33
C TYR A 38 -1.76 1.32 16.38
N SER A 39 -1.28 1.98 17.45
CA SER A 39 0.08 2.51 17.54
C SER A 39 1.14 1.46 17.85
N ASP A 40 0.82 0.51 18.73
CA ASP A 40 1.78 -0.44 19.29
C ASP A 40 1.53 -1.85 18.74
N GLY A 41 0.29 -2.13 18.35
CA GLY A 41 -0.10 -3.39 17.70
C GLY A 41 0.11 -3.36 16.18
N LEU A 42 -0.75 -2.65 15.47
CA LEU A 42 -0.81 -2.70 14.00
C LEU A 42 0.33 -1.94 13.31
N LYS A 43 0.70 -0.76 13.81
CA LYS A 43 1.68 0.10 13.15
C LYS A 43 3.06 -0.56 12.97
N PRO A 44 3.65 -1.26 13.97
CA PRO A 44 4.91 -1.98 13.75
C PRO A 44 4.81 -3.03 12.65
N LEU A 45 3.69 -3.76 12.58
CA LEU A 45 3.45 -4.76 11.54
C LEU A 45 3.32 -4.10 10.16
N ARG A 46 2.55 -3.01 10.04
CA ARG A 46 2.44 -2.23 8.79
C ARG A 46 3.80 -1.75 8.29
N VAL A 47 4.67 -1.27 9.18
CA VAL A 47 6.03 -0.83 8.79
C VAL A 47 6.85 -1.97 8.20
N VAL A 48 6.79 -3.17 8.79
CA VAL A 48 7.50 -4.35 8.26
C VAL A 48 6.92 -4.77 6.90
N LEU A 49 5.61 -4.92 6.81
CA LEU A 49 4.92 -5.34 5.59
C LEU A 49 5.11 -4.33 4.45
N ARG A 50 5.16 -3.04 4.75
CA ARG A 50 5.48 -2.00 3.78
C ARG A 50 6.90 -2.15 3.23
N ARG A 51 7.89 -2.43 4.08
CA ARG A 51 9.27 -2.66 3.61
C ARG A 51 9.36 -3.89 2.72
N GLN A 52 8.65 -4.96 3.07
CA GLN A 52 8.60 -6.19 2.28
C GLN A 52 7.96 -5.95 0.90
N SER A 53 6.76 -5.36 0.87
CA SER A 53 6.07 -5.01 -0.39
C SER A 53 6.84 -4.01 -1.25
N GLN A 54 7.48 -3.00 -0.64
CA GLN A 54 8.38 -2.08 -1.33
C GLN A 54 9.56 -2.83 -1.95
N ALA A 55 10.20 -3.74 -1.21
CA ALA A 55 11.33 -4.51 -1.71
C ALA A 55 10.93 -5.45 -2.86
N GLU A 56 9.76 -6.09 -2.79
CA GLU A 56 9.22 -6.91 -3.89
C GLU A 56 8.95 -6.06 -5.13
N THR A 57 8.27 -4.93 -4.96
CA THR A 57 7.93 -4.05 -6.09
C THR A 57 9.17 -3.44 -6.75
N LEU A 58 10.20 -3.12 -5.96
CA LEU A 58 11.48 -2.66 -6.48
C LEU A 58 12.31 -3.78 -7.13
N ARG A 59 12.10 -5.05 -6.75
CA ARG A 59 12.71 -6.21 -7.43
C ARG A 59 12.13 -6.37 -8.83
N ASP A 60 10.83 -6.21 -8.97
CA ASP A 60 10.10 -6.32 -10.25
C ASP A 60 9.87 -4.94 -10.89
N PHE A 61 10.80 -4.00 -10.68
CA PHE A 61 10.69 -2.58 -11.04
C PHE A 61 10.18 -2.35 -12.46
N ASP A 62 10.79 -3.02 -13.44
CA ASP A 62 10.46 -2.82 -14.86
C ASP A 62 9.06 -3.31 -15.20
N PHE A 63 8.61 -4.39 -14.58
CA PHE A 63 7.25 -4.90 -14.77
C PHE A 63 6.22 -3.88 -14.27
N PHE A 64 6.37 -3.38 -13.05
CA PHE A 64 5.47 -2.37 -12.48
C PHE A 64 5.48 -1.07 -13.29
N ARG A 65 6.66 -0.62 -13.71
CA ARG A 65 6.81 0.59 -14.53
C ARG A 65 6.13 0.44 -15.88
N GLN A 66 6.34 -0.67 -16.58
CA GLN A 66 5.71 -0.94 -17.88
C GLN A 66 4.19 -1.09 -17.76
N PHE A 67 3.72 -1.79 -16.72
CA PHE A 67 2.30 -1.91 -16.42
C PHE A 67 1.64 -0.54 -16.26
N LEU A 68 2.23 0.34 -15.44
CA LEU A 68 1.74 1.70 -15.21
C LEU A 68 1.74 2.55 -16.48
N ALA A 69 2.80 2.45 -17.29
CA ALA A 69 2.89 3.15 -18.56
C ALA A 69 1.81 2.67 -19.55
N ALA A 70 1.54 1.37 -19.60
CA ALA A 70 0.50 0.79 -20.44
C ALA A 70 -0.92 1.12 -19.94
N ALA A 71 -1.11 1.25 -18.63
CA ALA A 71 -2.40 1.60 -18.04
C ALA A 71 -2.74 3.10 -18.21
N CYS A 72 -1.73 3.97 -18.39
CA CYS A 72 -1.90 5.42 -18.50
C CYS A 72 -1.07 6.01 -19.67
N PRO A 73 -1.30 5.57 -20.92
CA PRO A 73 -0.47 5.96 -22.07
C PRO A 73 -0.46 7.48 -22.35
N GLN A 74 -1.52 8.19 -21.96
CA GLN A 74 -1.64 9.64 -22.07
C GLN A 74 -0.74 10.41 -21.10
N ASN A 75 -0.22 9.76 -20.06
CA ASN A 75 0.65 10.37 -19.06
C ASN A 75 1.94 9.53 -18.87
N PRO A 76 2.88 9.60 -19.82
CA PRO A 76 4.06 8.73 -19.82
C PRO A 76 5.00 8.97 -18.63
N LYS A 77 4.95 10.14 -17.98
CA LYS A 77 5.76 10.46 -16.78
C LYS A 77 5.18 9.86 -15.51
N LEU A 78 3.91 9.43 -15.52
CA LEU A 78 3.22 8.93 -14.33
C LEU A 78 3.88 7.68 -13.77
N ALA A 79 4.28 6.75 -14.64
CA ALA A 79 4.97 5.53 -14.23
C ALA A 79 6.26 5.87 -13.46
N ASP A 80 7.11 6.74 -14.02
CA ASP A 80 8.37 7.13 -13.38
C ASP A 80 8.13 7.90 -12.06
N ASN A 81 7.09 8.74 -11.97
CA ASN A 81 6.71 9.43 -10.74
C ASN A 81 6.28 8.46 -9.63
N ILE A 82 5.43 7.49 -9.96
CA ILE A 82 5.02 6.43 -9.00
C ILE A 82 6.23 5.65 -8.55
N MET A 83 7.10 5.24 -9.48
CA MET A 83 8.33 4.51 -9.16
C MET A 83 9.30 5.34 -8.30
N ALA A 84 9.31 6.68 -8.43
CA ALA A 84 10.08 7.56 -7.56
C ALA A 84 9.52 7.57 -6.13
N HIS A 85 8.20 7.68 -5.94
CA HIS A 85 7.57 7.60 -4.62
C HIS A 85 7.80 6.24 -3.94
N LEU A 86 7.85 5.15 -4.72
CA LEU A 86 8.19 3.83 -4.21
C LEU A 86 9.63 3.72 -3.69
N ARG A 87 10.54 4.61 -4.07
CA ARG A 87 11.91 4.64 -3.54
C ARG A 87 12.04 5.48 -2.28
N GLU A 88 11.01 6.22 -1.90
CA GLU A 88 11.03 7.02 -0.67
C GLU A 88 11.14 6.09 0.55
N LYS A 89 11.91 6.53 1.55
CA LYS A 89 12.14 5.74 2.76
C LYS A 89 10.83 5.58 3.53
N VAL A 90 10.54 4.36 3.98
CA VAL A 90 9.44 4.11 4.91
C VAL A 90 9.67 4.89 6.21
N ASN A 91 8.90 5.96 6.39
CA ASN A 91 8.90 6.75 7.62
C ASN A 91 8.13 5.98 8.69
N GLN A 92 8.76 5.70 9.83
CA GLN A 92 8.12 4.96 10.93
C GLN A 92 7.11 5.81 11.71
N ARG A 93 7.21 7.15 11.62
CA ARG A 93 6.31 8.08 12.30
C ARG A 93 5.01 8.27 11.53
N LEU A 94 5.06 8.19 10.21
CA LEU A 94 3.91 8.33 9.31
C LEU A 94 3.42 6.95 8.87
N GLU A 95 2.16 6.63 9.16
CA GLU A 95 1.50 5.44 8.65
C GLU A 95 1.30 5.57 7.14
N GLY A 96 2.29 5.14 6.35
CA GLY A 96 2.17 5.25 4.91
C GLY A 96 2.23 6.69 4.40
N VAL A 97 2.36 6.84 3.10
CA VAL A 97 1.83 8.02 2.39
C VAL A 97 0.92 7.43 1.32
N GLN A 98 -0.27 8.00 1.18
CA GLN A 98 -1.14 7.70 0.05
C GLN A 98 -0.88 8.77 -1.01
N TYR A 99 -0.52 8.33 -2.21
CA TYR A 99 -0.37 9.23 -3.35
C TYR A 99 -1.56 9.01 -4.29
N THR A 100 -2.25 10.10 -4.58
CA THR A 100 -3.27 10.15 -5.63
C THR A 100 -2.66 10.89 -6.81
N LEU A 101 -2.50 10.21 -7.93
CA LEU A 101 -1.85 10.74 -9.11
C LEU A 101 -2.72 10.47 -10.33
N SER A 102 -2.85 11.50 -11.18
CA SER A 102 -3.71 11.51 -12.38
C SER A 102 -5.21 11.50 -12.04
N GLU A 103 -6.01 12.20 -12.85
CA GLU A 103 -7.48 12.24 -12.73
C GLU A 103 -8.16 11.45 -13.85
N ASP A 104 -7.54 11.28 -15.03
CA ASP A 104 -8.07 10.40 -16.09
C ASP A 104 -6.94 9.64 -16.81
N PRO A 105 -6.70 8.35 -16.47
CA PRO A 105 -7.32 7.59 -15.38
C PRO A 105 -6.83 8.07 -14.01
N LEU A 106 -7.62 7.84 -12.97
CA LEU A 106 -7.23 8.06 -11.58
C LEU A 106 -6.35 6.91 -11.09
N VAL A 107 -5.12 7.19 -10.67
CA VAL A 107 -4.19 6.21 -10.10
C VAL A 107 -3.99 6.47 -8.62
N ILE A 108 -4.31 5.47 -7.79
CA ILE A 108 -4.10 5.51 -6.35
C ILE A 108 -2.98 4.54 -6.00
N LEU A 109 -1.87 5.09 -5.49
CA LEU A 109 -0.82 4.33 -4.84
C LEU A 109 -1.07 4.35 -3.34
N ASN A 110 -1.50 3.22 -2.79
CA ASN A 110 -1.62 3.05 -1.35
C ASN A 110 -0.35 2.38 -0.81
N MET A 111 0.29 3.03 0.16
CA MET A 111 1.43 2.48 0.90
C MET A 111 1.15 2.39 2.42
N VAL A 112 -0.10 2.52 2.85
CA VAL A 112 -0.53 2.57 4.26
C VAL A 112 -0.53 1.17 4.86
N ASP A 113 -1.22 0.22 4.24
CA ASP A 113 -1.37 -1.15 4.76
C ASP A 113 -0.53 -2.15 3.97
N PHE A 114 -0.82 -2.26 2.67
CA PHE A 114 -0.06 -3.02 1.69
C PHE A 114 0.22 -2.11 0.49
N LEU A 115 1.32 -2.37 -0.22
CA LEU A 115 1.52 -1.70 -1.49
C LEU A 115 0.47 -2.20 -2.50
N PHE A 116 -0.42 -1.31 -2.90
CA PHE A 116 -1.28 -1.56 -4.04
C PHE A 116 -1.41 -0.33 -4.93
N VAL A 117 -1.49 -0.59 -6.23
CA VAL A 117 -1.80 0.38 -7.26
C VAL A 117 -3.18 0.06 -7.79
N ARG A 118 -4.09 1.02 -7.70
CA ARG A 118 -5.42 0.95 -8.33
C ARG A 118 -5.51 1.97 -9.44
N VAL A 119 -5.86 1.51 -10.64
CA VAL A 119 -6.11 2.36 -11.80
C VAL A 119 -7.61 2.35 -12.09
N TYR A 120 -8.24 3.52 -11.94
CA TYR A 120 -9.65 3.76 -12.20
C TYR A 120 -9.78 4.55 -13.50
N PHE A 121 -10.40 3.94 -14.51
CA PHE A 121 -10.77 4.65 -15.72
C PHE A 121 -12.04 5.43 -15.42
N LEU A 122 -11.90 6.75 -15.25
CA LEU A 122 -13.04 7.63 -15.07
C LEU A 122 -13.64 7.87 -16.46
N SER A 123 -14.43 6.91 -16.95
CA SER A 123 -15.26 7.17 -18.12
C SER A 123 -16.07 8.45 -17.86
N LYS A 124 -16.02 9.42 -18.79
CA LYS A 124 -17.15 10.33 -18.91
C LYS A 124 -18.35 9.44 -19.13
N VAL A 125 -19.25 9.39 -18.15
CA VAL A 125 -20.61 8.95 -18.38
C VAL A 125 -21.09 9.79 -19.57
N GLY A 126 -21.33 9.12 -20.69
CA GLY A 126 -21.79 9.75 -21.93
C GLY A 126 -23.13 10.42 -21.73
#